data_AF-A0A918J8H1-F1
#
_entry.id   AF-A0A918J8H1-F1
#
_cell.length_a   1.000
_cell.length_b   1.000
_cell.length_c   1.000
_cell.angle_alpha   90.00
_cell.angle_beta   90.00
_cell.angle_gamma   90.00
#
_symmetry.space_group_name_H-M   'P 1'
#
loop_
_entity.id
_entity.type
_entity.pdbx_description
1 polymer ?
#
loop_
_entity_poly.entity_id
_entity_poly.type
_entity_poly.pdbx_seq_one_letter_code
_entity_poly.pdbx_strand_id
1 'polypeptide(L)'
;MTQANLASAMCRKGGYTKNIRPPAAITRKEEAANAASYGYKGSLKDAEYDHRISLQLGGDSNGYRTLWVEPVDPAHNEAAHRRLLRQSAQRVCLAGRVRLSKSQP
;
A
#
# COMPACT_ATOMS: atom_id res chain seq x y z
N MET A 1 -15.51 3.49 -8.44
CA MET A 1 -14.60 3.67 -9.60
C MET A 1 -15.13 2.95 -10.86
N THR A 2 -14.73 3.32 -12.09
CA THR A 2 -14.99 2.51 -13.33
C THR A 2 -13.71 2.29 -14.13
N GLN A 3 -13.68 1.27 -15.00
CA GLN A 3 -12.48 0.95 -15.78
C GLN A 3 -12.06 2.13 -16.67
N ALA A 4 -13.05 2.87 -17.19
CA ALA A 4 -12.85 4.03 -18.05
C ALA A 4 -12.27 5.26 -17.32
N ASN A 5 -12.48 5.39 -16.00
CA ASN A 5 -11.98 6.54 -15.22
C ASN A 5 -10.79 6.22 -14.32
N LEU A 6 -10.25 5.00 -14.38
CA LEU A 6 -9.05 4.59 -13.61
C LEU A 6 -7.88 5.54 -13.80
N ALA A 7 -7.62 5.96 -15.04
CA ALA A 7 -6.48 6.81 -15.37
C ALA A 7 -6.54 8.18 -14.68
N SER A 8 -7.72 8.79 -14.59
CA SER A 8 -7.91 10.12 -14.02
C SER A 8 -8.16 10.12 -12.51
N ALA A 9 -8.64 9.00 -11.95
CA ALA A 9 -8.93 8.89 -10.53
C ALA A 9 -7.80 8.20 -9.74
N MET A 10 -7.37 7.00 -10.14
CA MET A 10 -6.36 6.22 -9.42
C MET A 10 -4.97 6.42 -10.00
N CYS A 11 -4.81 6.26 -11.32
CA CYS A 11 -3.51 6.39 -11.99
C CYS A 11 -3.12 7.86 -12.25
N ARG A 12 -3.65 8.84 -11.52
CA ARG A 12 -3.29 10.24 -11.75
C ARG A 12 -1.90 10.54 -11.17
N LYS A 13 -1.11 11.33 -11.92
CA LYS A 13 0.14 11.90 -11.38
C LYS A 13 -0.18 12.74 -10.13
N GLY A 14 0.70 12.69 -9.13
CA GLY A 14 0.47 13.36 -7.83
C GLY A 14 -0.24 12.50 -6.78
N GLY A 15 -0.77 11.32 -7.16
CA GLY A 15 -1.14 10.25 -6.24
C GLY A 15 -2.61 10.21 -5.83
N TYR A 16 -3.17 9.00 -5.86
CA TYR A 16 -4.50 8.65 -5.34
C TYR A 16 -4.45 8.12 -3.91
N THR A 17 -3.42 7.31 -3.65
CA THR A 17 -3.30 6.48 -2.44
C THR A 17 -3.28 7.26 -1.12
N LYS A 18 -2.91 8.54 -1.12
CA LYS A 18 -2.93 9.37 0.11
C LYS A 18 -4.34 9.56 0.64
N ASN A 19 -5.34 9.64 -0.24
CA ASN A 19 -6.71 10.02 0.12
C ASN A 19 -7.56 8.83 0.58
N ILE A 20 -7.12 7.61 0.29
CA ILE A 20 -7.85 6.38 0.64
C ILE A 20 -7.25 5.66 1.84
N ARG A 21 -6.06 6.06 2.31
CA ARG A 21 -5.47 5.47 3.51
C ARG A 21 -6.24 5.95 4.75
N PRO A 22 -6.54 5.06 5.71
CA PRO A 22 -7.08 5.47 6.99
C PRO A 22 -6.11 6.44 7.71
N PRO A 23 -6.63 7.26 8.64
CA PRO A 23 -5.81 8.04 9.54
C PRO A 23 -4.75 7.19 10.25
N ALA A 24 -3.54 7.74 10.43
CA ALA A 24 -2.43 7.03 11.07
C ALA A 24 -2.74 6.54 12.50
N ALA A 25 -3.69 7.18 13.20
CA ALA A 25 -4.14 6.74 14.52
C ALA A 25 -4.86 5.38 14.50
N ILE A 26 -5.50 5.03 13.37
CA ILE A 26 -6.14 3.73 13.16
C ILE A 26 -5.07 2.72 12.79
N THR A 27 -4.27 3.01 11.76
CA THR A 27 -3.27 2.07 11.24
C THR A 27 -2.20 1.71 12.27
N ARG A 28 -1.83 2.61 13.19
CA ARG A 28 -0.90 2.29 14.29
C ARG A 28 -1.44 1.24 15.27
N LYS A 29 -2.74 1.22 15.52
CA LYS A 29 -3.37 0.22 16.40
C LYS A 29 -3.42 -1.14 15.70
N GLU A 30 -3.74 -1.13 14.40
CA GLU A 30 -3.79 -2.33 13.56
C GLU A 30 -2.40 -2.94 13.38
N GLU A 31 -1.38 -2.10 13.15
CA GLU A 31 0.03 -2.47 13.07
C GLU A 31 0.50 -3.20 14.34
N ALA A 32 0.22 -2.63 15.52
CA ALA A 32 0.58 -3.24 16.80
C ALA A 32 -0.12 -4.59 17.02
N ALA A 33 -1.42 -4.69 16.68
CA ALA A 33 -2.17 -5.92 16.78
C ALA A 33 -1.67 -7.00 15.80
N ASN A 34 -1.33 -6.59 14.58
CA ASN A 34 -0.80 -7.47 13.55
C ASN A 34 0.55 -8.05 13.98
N ALA A 35 1.50 -7.20 14.40
CA ALA A 35 2.79 -7.63 14.93
C ALA A 35 2.65 -8.61 16.10
N ALA A 36 1.72 -8.34 17.03
CA ALA A 36 1.45 -9.24 18.14
C ALA A 36 0.93 -10.61 17.70
N SER A 37 0.09 -10.66 16.65
CA SER A 37 -0.58 -11.89 16.20
C SER A 37 0.36 -13.00 15.71
N TYR A 38 1.56 -12.64 15.24
CA TYR A 38 2.60 -13.61 14.84
C TYR A 38 3.89 -13.47 15.64
N GLY A 39 3.83 -12.79 16.79
CA GLY A 39 4.92 -12.75 17.76
C GLY A 39 6.13 -11.91 17.34
N TYR A 40 5.96 -10.91 16.46
CA TYR A 40 7.04 -10.01 16.08
C TYR A 40 7.63 -9.30 17.31
N LYS A 41 8.95 -9.31 17.46
CA LYS A 41 9.69 -8.74 18.59
C LYS A 41 10.54 -7.51 18.23
N GLY A 42 10.60 -7.17 16.95
CA GLY A 42 11.32 -5.98 16.50
C GLY A 42 10.61 -4.70 16.89
N SER A 43 11.33 -3.59 16.77
CA SER A 43 10.77 -2.26 16.95
C SER A 43 9.88 -1.91 15.75
N LEU A 44 8.63 -1.51 16.00
CA LEU A 44 7.73 -1.03 14.95
C LEU A 44 8.21 0.25 14.27
N LYS A 45 9.21 0.94 14.84
CA LYS A 45 9.83 2.10 14.18
C LYS A 45 10.73 1.68 13.01
N ASP A 46 11.16 0.42 13.02
CA ASP A 46 12.06 -0.19 12.05
C ASP A 46 11.31 -1.20 11.18
N ALA A 47 9.99 -1.04 11.07
CA ALA A 47 9.13 -1.88 10.26
C ALA A 47 8.10 -1.00 9.55
N GLU A 48 7.57 -1.49 8.42
CA GLU A 48 6.49 -0.84 7.69
C GLU A 48 5.20 -1.67 7.81
N TYR A 49 4.07 -1.00 7.98
CA TYR A 49 2.77 -1.65 7.82
C TYR A 49 2.30 -1.51 6.37
N ASP A 50 2.64 -2.50 5.54
CA ASP A 50 2.56 -2.39 4.08
C ASP A 50 1.55 -3.35 3.43
N HIS A 51 1.16 -3.01 2.19
CA HIS A 51 0.11 -3.67 1.40
C HIS A 51 0.65 -4.74 0.45
N ARG A 52 -0.02 -5.90 0.36
CA ARG A 52 0.43 -7.06 -0.46
C ARG A 52 0.38 -6.74 -1.93
N ILE A 53 -0.57 -5.88 -2.26
CA ILE A 53 -0.78 -5.28 -3.56
C ILE A 53 -0.79 -3.79 -3.32
N SER A 54 0.04 -3.05 -4.05
CA SER A 54 0.05 -1.60 -3.95
C SER A 54 -1.35 -1.02 -4.14
N LEU A 55 -1.72 -0.03 -3.33
CA LEU A 55 -2.99 0.71 -3.50
C LEU A 55 -3.14 1.33 -4.90
N GLN A 56 -2.02 1.68 -5.56
CA GLN A 56 -2.02 2.21 -6.92
C GLN A 56 -2.39 1.15 -7.98
N LEU A 57 -2.34 -0.13 -7.61
CA LEU A 57 -2.75 -1.29 -8.42
C LEU A 57 -4.07 -1.90 -7.92
N GLY A 58 -4.75 -1.25 -6.97
CA GLY A 58 -6.03 -1.74 -6.45
C GLY A 58 -5.95 -2.58 -5.18
N GLY A 59 -4.87 -2.46 -4.41
CA GLY A 59 -4.83 -2.99 -3.05
C GLY A 59 -5.94 -2.43 -2.17
N ASP A 60 -6.33 -3.19 -1.16
CA ASP A 60 -7.29 -2.76 -0.15
C ASP A 60 -6.64 -1.73 0.79
N SER A 61 -7.29 -0.58 0.99
CA SER A 61 -6.81 0.48 1.87
C SER A 61 -6.63 0.08 3.32
N ASN A 62 -7.46 -0.85 3.84
CA ASN A 62 -7.47 -1.25 5.25
C ASN A 62 -7.78 -2.74 5.48
N GLY A 63 -7.49 -3.58 4.50
CA GLY A 63 -7.73 -5.02 4.60
C GLY A 63 -6.71 -5.68 5.52
N TYR A 64 -7.12 -6.14 6.70
CA TYR A 64 -6.24 -6.85 7.65
C TYR A 64 -5.56 -8.10 7.04
N ARG A 65 -6.14 -8.67 5.98
CA ARG A 65 -5.59 -9.84 5.25
C ARG A 65 -4.51 -9.45 4.22
N THR A 66 -4.44 -8.18 3.89
CA THR A 66 -3.55 -7.62 2.85
C THR A 66 -2.50 -6.69 3.43
N LEU A 67 -2.54 -6.46 4.74
CA LEU A 67 -1.60 -5.65 5.49
C LEU A 67 -0.78 -6.52 6.46
N TRP A 68 0.54 -6.35 6.49
CA TRP A 68 1.42 -6.99 7.46
C TRP A 68 2.55 -6.04 7.87
N VAL A 69 3.10 -6.27 9.05
CA VAL A 69 4.34 -5.63 9.48
C VAL A 69 5.51 -6.26 8.73
N GLU A 70 6.07 -5.50 7.81
CA GLU A 70 7.26 -5.82 7.03
C GLU A 70 8.50 -5.30 7.78
N PRO A 71 9.38 -6.19 8.29
CA PRO A 71 10.62 -5.77 8.91
C PRO A 71 11.53 -5.09 7.88
N VAL A 72 12.21 -4.01 8.28
CA VAL A 72 13.22 -3.40 7.41
C VAL A 72 14.38 -4.37 7.21
N ASP A 73 14.68 -4.69 5.94
CA ASP A 73 15.92 -5.37 5.58
C ASP A 73 17.09 -4.37 5.75
N PRO A 74 18.15 -4.69 6.53
CA PRO A 74 19.28 -3.80 6.75
C PRO A 74 20.00 -3.33 5.48
N ALA A 75 19.93 -4.11 4.39
CA ALA A 75 20.49 -3.74 3.09
C ALA A 75 19.54 -2.85 2.26
N HIS A 76 18.35 -2.56 2.78
CA HIS A 76 17.27 -1.94 2.05
C HIS A 76 17.26 -0.41 2.15
N ASN A 77 17.42 0.27 1.02
CA ASN A 77 17.12 1.70 0.94
C ASN A 77 15.61 1.89 0.70
N GLU A 78 14.86 2.00 1.80
CA GLU A 78 13.40 2.15 1.82
C GLU A 78 12.92 3.27 0.90
N ALA A 79 13.49 4.46 1.04
CA ALA A 79 13.07 5.63 0.26
C ALA A 79 13.25 5.42 -1.25
N ALA A 80 14.37 4.82 -1.67
CA ALA A 80 14.63 4.50 -3.07
C ALA A 80 13.66 3.43 -3.58
N HIS A 81 13.43 2.37 -2.80
CA HIS A 81 12.51 1.30 -3.16
C HIS A 81 11.08 1.81 -3.30
N ARG A 82 10.56 2.53 -2.31
CA ARG A 82 9.22 3.13 -2.32
C ARG A 82 9.04 4.06 -3.52
N ARG A 83 10.07 4.84 -3.88
CA ARG A 83 10.05 5.71 -5.06
C ARG A 83 9.97 4.90 -6.37
N LEU A 84 10.72 3.80 -6.49
CA LEU A 84 10.70 2.93 -7.66
C LEU A 84 9.37 2.18 -7.78
N LEU A 85 8.89 1.57 -6.69
CA LEU A 85 7.58 0.91 -6.61
C LEU A 85 6.46 1.83 -7.07
N ARG A 86 6.40 3.06 -6.56
CA ARG A 86 5.38 4.05 -6.96
C ARG A 86 5.45 4.36 -8.45
N GLN A 87 6.66 4.57 -9.00
CA GLN A 87 6.83 4.85 -10.43
C GLN A 87 6.44 3.66 -11.32
N SER A 88 6.83 2.45 -10.93
CA SER A 88 6.51 1.22 -11.66
C SER A 88 5.00 0.95 -11.62
N ALA A 89 4.38 1.02 -10.43
CA ALA A 89 2.93 0.85 -10.29
C ALA A 89 2.15 1.90 -11.09
N GLN A 90 2.61 3.15 -11.07
CA GLN A 90 2.06 4.23 -11.87
C GLN A 90 2.12 3.93 -13.38
N ARG A 91 3.24 3.40 -13.88
CA ARG A 91 3.39 3.01 -15.29
C ARG A 91 2.45 1.87 -15.66
N VAL A 92 2.36 0.83 -14.83
CA VAL A 92 1.46 -0.32 -15.05
C VAL A 92 0.00 0.13 -15.07
N CYS A 93 -0.38 1.01 -14.15
CA CYS A 93 -1.72 1.58 -14.05
C CYS A 93 -2.08 2.38 -15.31
N LEU A 94 -1.19 3.29 -15.74
CA LEU A 94 -1.40 4.11 -16.94
C LEU A 94 -1.40 3.31 -18.25
N ALA A 95 -0.70 2.17 -18.29
CA ALA A 95 -0.73 1.27 -19.45
C ALA A 95 -2.06 0.50 -19.58
N GLY A 96 -3.05 0.76 -18.72
CA GLY A 96 -4.34 0.05 -18.72
C GLY A 96 -4.23 -1.42 -18.30
N ARG A 97 -3.11 -1.82 -17.71
CA ARG A 97 -2.86 -3.21 -17.28
C ARG A 97 -3.47 -3.52 -15.92
N VAL A 98 -4.05 -2.52 -15.25
CA VAL A 98 -4.85 -2.70 -14.04
C VAL A 98 -6.31 -2.89 -14.45
N ARG A 99 -6.93 -3.97 -13.96
CA ARG A 99 -8.38 -4.20 -14.07
C ARG A 99 -9.03 -3.93 -12.72
N LEU A 100 -10.18 -3.28 -12.74
CA LEU A 100 -10.99 -3.14 -11.53
C LEU A 100 -11.45 -4.51 -11.02
N SER A 101 -11.24 -4.76 -9.73
CA SER A 101 -11.82 -5.87 -8.98
C SER A 101 -12.87 -5.36 -7.99
N LYS A 102 -13.74 -6.26 -7.49
CA LYS A 102 -14.82 -5.92 -6.55
C LYS A 102 -14.35 -5.33 -5.21
N SER A 103 -13.07 -5.49 -4.87
CA SER A 103 -12.49 -5.04 -3.59
C SER A 103 -11.87 -3.64 -3.66
N GLN A 104 -11.92 -2.97 -4.82
CA GLN A 104 -11.44 -1.61 -4.96
C GLN A 104 -12.57 -0.62 -4.63
N PRO A 105 -12.34 0.39 -3.77
CA PRO A 105 -13.32 1.47 -3.54
C PRO A 105 -13.63 2.29 -4.82
#